data_AF-A0A3M1WW10-F1
#
_entry.id   AF-A0A3M1WW10-F1
#
_cell.length_a   1.000
_cell.length_b   1.000
_cell.length_c   1.000
_cell.angle_alpha   90.00
_cell.angle_beta   90.00
_cell.angle_gamma   90.00
#
_symmetry.space_group_name_H-M   'P 1'
#
loop_
_entity.id
_entity.type
_entity.pdbx_description
1 polymer ?
#
loop_
_entity_poly.entity_id
_entity_poly.type
_entity_poly.pdbx_seq_one_letter_code
_entity_poly.pdbx_strand_id
1 'polypeptide(L)'
;SKSVTKTIKRGGEIKQISVAVLVDGTYREEEGKKVFVPRSQEELKKFEEIVKAAIGFDEKRGDRVIVESAPFEAGVEEVTEARVSTLQKLLGYAGKAVKYLVPVAVALMVILFVIRPLLSTIQARPAPAPGAPAGELTEGAAGMVPAGARLREQVVEMVKQNPRQAAMILREWLSE
;
A
#
# COMPACT_ATOMS: atom_id res chain seq x y z
N SER A 1 51.51 30.71 50.21
CA SER A 1 51.73 30.62 48.76
C SER A 1 50.40 30.30 48.09
N LYS A 2 50.04 30.98 46.99
CA LYS A 2 48.80 30.71 46.25
C LYS A 2 49.19 30.02 44.94
N SER A 3 48.79 28.77 44.75
CA SER A 3 49.01 28.03 43.50
C SER A 3 47.78 28.18 42.61
N VAL A 4 47.98 28.66 41.38
CA VAL A 4 46.93 28.72 40.35
C VAL A 4 47.26 27.70 39.28
N THR A 5 46.51 26.61 39.22
CA THR A 5 46.65 25.57 38.19
C THR A 5 45.67 25.85 37.06
N LYS A 6 46.18 26.20 35.88
CA LYS A 6 45.39 26.42 34.67
C LYS A 6 45.51 25.22 33.74
N THR A 7 44.50 24.36 33.72
CA THR A 7 44.44 23.21 32.81
C THR A 7 43.78 23.62 31.50
N ILE A 8 44.57 23.80 30.45
CA ILE A 8 44.07 24.07 29.09
C ILE A 8 43.80 22.71 28.43
N LYS A 9 42.53 22.30 28.33
CA LYS A 9 42.14 21.13 27.53
C LYS A 9 42.24 21.50 26.04
N ARG A 10 43.21 20.92 25.32
CA ARG A 10 43.29 21.01 23.85
C ARG A 10 42.12 20.21 23.25
N GLY A 11 41.47 20.76 22.23
CA GLY A 11 40.18 20.29 21.73
C GLY A 11 40.21 18.89 21.09
N GLY A 12 39.06 18.21 21.20
CA GLY A 12 38.79 16.89 20.62
C GLY A 12 38.81 15.77 21.66
N GLU A 13 37.71 15.55 22.37
CA GLU A 13 37.53 14.38 23.24
C GLU A 13 36.74 13.32 22.45
N ILE A 14 37.27 12.09 22.41
CA ILE A 14 36.58 10.96 21.77
C ILE A 14 35.37 10.63 22.64
N LYS A 15 34.16 10.80 22.08
CA LYS A 15 32.91 10.53 22.80
C LYS A 15 32.54 9.06 22.82
N GLN A 16 32.77 8.34 21.71
CA GLN A 16 32.44 6.93 21.55
C GLN A 16 33.18 6.34 20.34
N ILE A 17 33.61 5.09 20.46
CA ILE A 17 34.13 4.28 19.36
C ILE A 17 33.16 3.13 19.07
N SER A 18 32.81 2.92 17.80
CA SER A 18 31.98 1.79 17.36
C SER A 18 32.70 1.04 16.25
N VAL A 19 32.97 -0.25 16.48
CA VAL A 19 33.68 -1.12 15.54
C VAL A 19 32.90 -2.41 15.33
N ALA A 20 32.68 -2.75 14.06
CA ALA A 20 32.16 -4.05 13.65
C ALA A 20 33.22 -4.75 12.80
N VAL A 21 33.56 -5.98 13.16
CA VAL A 21 34.57 -6.78 12.46
C VAL A 21 33.93 -8.07 11.99
N LEU A 22 34.03 -8.31 10.69
CA LEU A 22 33.60 -9.57 10.07
C LEU A 22 34.83 -10.43 9.81
N VAL A 23 34.79 -11.69 10.23
CA VAL A 23 35.91 -12.63 10.10
C VAL A 23 35.49 -13.80 9.23
N ASP A 24 36.17 -13.97 8.10
CA ASP A 24 35.91 -15.10 7.22
C ASP A 24 36.22 -16.43 7.93
N GLY A 25 35.44 -17.45 7.57
CA GLY A 25 35.57 -18.79 8.09
C GLY A 25 36.75 -19.56 7.50
N THR A 26 36.66 -20.88 7.56
CA THR A 26 37.52 -21.78 6.78
C THR A 26 36.64 -22.56 5.82
N TYR A 27 37.18 -22.98 4.68
CA TYR A 27 36.45 -23.76 3.69
C TYR A 27 37.00 -25.18 3.70
N ARG A 28 36.11 -26.17 3.80
CA ARG A 28 36.46 -27.58 3.60
C ARG A 28 35.93 -28.04 2.25
N GLU A 29 36.73 -28.78 1.50
CA GLU A 29 36.27 -29.42 0.28
C GLU A 29 35.64 -30.77 0.63
N GLU A 30 34.36 -30.91 0.30
CA GLU A 30 33.61 -32.15 0.42
C GLU A 30 32.96 -32.43 -0.93
N GLU A 31 33.29 -33.57 -1.55
CA GLU A 31 32.75 -34.00 -2.85
C GLU A 31 32.85 -32.95 -3.98
N GLY A 32 33.96 -32.20 -4.02
CA GLY A 32 34.21 -31.16 -5.02
C GLY A 32 33.44 -29.86 -4.81
N LYS A 33 32.76 -29.70 -3.66
CA LYS A 33 32.10 -28.46 -3.24
C LYS A 33 32.84 -27.87 -2.03
N LYS A 34 33.06 -26.55 -2.04
CA LYS A 34 33.58 -25.81 -0.88
C LYS A 34 32.44 -25.59 0.12
N VAL A 35 32.51 -26.23 1.27
CA VAL A 35 31.58 -26.06 2.39
C VAL A 35 32.18 -25.05 3.36
N PHE A 36 31.40 -24.02 3.69
CA PHE A 36 31.79 -23.00 4.67
C PHE A 36 31.75 -23.58 6.10
N VAL A 37 32.85 -23.42 6.83
CA VAL A 37 32.97 -23.77 8.23
C VAL A 37 33.19 -22.48 9.03
N PRO A 38 32.20 -22.06 9.86
CA PRO A 38 32.35 -20.88 10.69
C PRO A 38 33.49 -21.08 11.69
N ARG A 39 34.17 -19.97 12.05
CA ARG A 39 35.24 -20.01 13.06
C ARG A 39 34.69 -20.37 14.44
N SER A 40 35.54 -20.96 15.27
CA SER A 40 35.17 -21.31 16.64
C SER A 40 34.93 -20.04 17.49
N GLN A 41 34.07 -20.14 18.51
CA GLN A 41 33.82 -19.01 19.41
C GLN A 41 35.08 -18.58 20.18
N GLU A 42 36.00 -19.51 20.45
CA GLU A 42 37.26 -19.21 21.14
C GLU A 42 38.16 -18.30 20.30
N GLU A 43 38.23 -18.54 18.98
CA GLU A 43 38.98 -17.69 18.06
C GLU A 43 38.34 -16.31 17.91
N LEU A 44 36.99 -16.25 17.84
CA LEU A 44 36.27 -14.98 17.76
C LEU A 44 36.51 -14.11 18.99
N LYS A 45 36.54 -14.69 20.19
CA LYS A 45 36.91 -13.98 21.42
C LYS A 45 38.33 -13.43 21.37
N LYS A 46 39.29 -14.19 20.86
CA LYS A 46 40.68 -13.71 20.69
C LYS A 46 40.74 -12.51 19.73
N PHE A 47 40.00 -12.56 18.63
CA PHE A 47 39.92 -11.43 17.71
C PHE A 47 39.27 -10.20 18.37
N GLU A 48 38.21 -10.41 19.16
CA GLU A 48 37.58 -9.33 19.92
C GLU A 48 38.55 -8.66 20.91
N GLU A 49 39.35 -9.45 21.65
CA GLU A 49 40.37 -8.94 22.56
C GLU A 49 41.46 -8.13 21.84
N ILE A 50 41.96 -8.62 20.71
CA ILE A 50 42.96 -7.92 19.90
C ILE A 50 42.40 -6.59 19.39
N VAL A 51 41.17 -6.59 18.89
CA VAL A 51 40.49 -5.39 18.39
C VAL A 51 40.29 -4.38 19.53
N LYS A 52 39.81 -4.84 20.69
CA LYS A 52 39.64 -4.00 21.89
C LYS A 52 40.95 -3.36 22.33
N ALA A 53 42.05 -4.12 22.32
CA ALA A 53 43.37 -3.62 22.67
C ALA A 53 43.89 -2.59 21.64
N ALA A 54 43.67 -2.83 20.35
CA ALA A 54 44.14 -1.96 19.28
C ALA A 54 43.46 -0.58 19.28
N ILE A 55 42.16 -0.51 19.63
CA ILE A 55 41.40 0.74 19.66
C ILE A 55 41.44 1.46 21.01
N GLY A 56 42.01 0.83 22.04
CA GLY A 56 41.95 1.33 23.41
C GLY A 56 40.52 1.38 23.93
N PHE A 57 39.78 0.27 23.80
CA PHE A 57 38.37 0.14 24.18
C PHE A 57 38.13 0.63 25.60
N ASP A 58 37.15 1.51 25.76
CA ASP A 58 36.72 2.05 27.04
C ASP A 58 35.20 1.92 27.19
N GLU A 59 34.78 1.03 28.10
CA GLU A 59 33.37 0.80 28.41
C GLU A 59 32.70 2.05 29.02
N LYS A 60 33.45 2.88 29.76
CA LYS A 60 32.94 4.12 30.36
C LYS A 60 32.74 5.22 29.32
N ARG A 61 33.53 5.20 28.24
CA ARG A 61 33.32 6.03 27.04
C ARG A 61 32.10 5.55 26.23
N GLY A 62 31.62 4.33 26.48
CA GLY A 62 30.49 3.73 25.78
C GLY A 62 30.88 3.06 24.46
N ASP A 63 32.15 2.64 24.35
CA ASP A 63 32.65 1.97 23.16
C ASP A 63 31.93 0.64 22.91
N ARG A 64 31.80 0.25 21.64
CA ARG A 64 31.17 -1.01 21.22
C ARG A 64 32.03 -1.72 20.19
N VAL A 65 32.23 -3.02 20.40
CA VAL A 65 32.93 -3.91 19.47
C VAL A 65 32.04 -5.12 19.24
N ILE A 66 31.80 -5.44 17.97
CA ILE A 66 31.05 -6.63 17.55
C ILE A 66 31.93 -7.40 16.58
N VAL A 67 32.13 -8.69 16.85
CA VAL A 67 32.90 -9.59 15.99
C VAL A 67 32.04 -10.79 15.62
N GLU A 68 31.82 -10.98 14.32
CA GLU A 68 31.02 -12.09 13.80
C GLU A 68 31.77 -12.83 12.68
N SER A 69 31.48 -14.13 12.53
CA SER A 69 32.01 -14.92 11.41
C SER A 69 30.96 -15.13 10.35
N ALA A 70 31.27 -14.76 9.12
CA ALA A 70 30.41 -14.97 7.97
C ALA A 70 31.27 -15.23 6.72
N PRO A 71 30.76 -16.01 5.73
CA PRO A 71 31.46 -16.24 4.48
C PRO A 71 31.59 -14.94 3.69
N PHE A 72 32.81 -14.63 3.23
CA PHE A 72 33.04 -13.51 2.32
C PHE A 72 32.66 -13.87 0.89
N GLU A 73 32.83 -15.14 0.51
CA GLU A 73 32.26 -15.70 -0.72
C GLU A 73 30.77 -15.96 -0.48
N ALA A 74 30.00 -14.86 -0.47
CA ALA A 74 28.57 -14.94 -0.61
C ALA A 74 28.26 -15.53 -2.00
N GLY A 75 27.74 -16.76 -2.03
CA GLY A 75 26.60 -16.97 -2.90
C GLY A 75 25.59 -15.90 -2.51
N VAL A 76 25.40 -14.89 -3.37
CA VAL A 76 24.63 -13.66 -3.11
C VAL A 76 23.16 -13.95 -2.73
N GLU A 77 22.73 -15.21 -2.72
CA GLU A 77 21.33 -15.60 -2.76
C GLU A 77 20.66 -15.95 -1.42
N GLU A 78 21.34 -16.26 -0.31
CA GLU A 78 20.59 -16.92 0.79
C GLU A 78 20.14 -16.04 1.97
N VAL A 79 20.93 -15.07 2.44
CA VAL A 79 20.60 -14.42 3.73
C VAL A 79 19.63 -13.25 3.58
N THR A 80 19.73 -12.47 2.51
CA THR A 80 18.85 -11.30 2.26
C THR A 80 17.64 -11.67 1.42
N GLU A 81 17.79 -12.63 0.51
CA GLU A 81 16.73 -13.03 -0.40
C GLU A 81 15.60 -13.77 0.33
N ALA A 82 15.87 -14.55 1.37
CA ALA A 82 14.82 -15.29 2.10
C ALA A 82 13.73 -14.38 2.71
N ARG A 83 14.10 -13.25 3.35
CA ARG A 83 13.11 -12.32 3.93
C ARG A 83 12.41 -11.48 2.88
N VAL A 84 13.15 -10.96 1.90
CA VAL A 84 12.58 -10.10 0.85
C VAL A 84 11.69 -10.92 -0.08
N SER A 85 12.11 -12.14 -0.44
CA SER A 85 11.35 -13.11 -1.24
C SER A 85 10.03 -13.50 -0.58
N THR A 86 9.98 -13.67 0.75
CA THR A 86 8.75 -14.07 1.43
C THR A 86 7.69 -12.96 1.40
N LEU A 87 8.07 -11.71 1.68
CA LEU A 87 7.14 -10.58 1.58
C LEU A 87 6.70 -10.33 0.13
N GLN A 88 7.65 -10.38 -0.81
CA GLN A 88 7.38 -10.10 -2.22
C GLN A 88 6.59 -11.23 -2.90
N LYS A 89 6.79 -12.49 -2.50
CA LYS A 89 5.93 -13.61 -2.89
C LYS A 89 4.52 -13.42 -2.33
N LEU A 90 4.35 -13.04 -1.06
CA LEU A 90 3.02 -12.82 -0.48
C LEU A 90 2.24 -11.69 -1.18
N LEU A 91 2.91 -10.56 -1.47
CA LEU A 91 2.33 -9.47 -2.25
C LEU A 91 2.04 -9.88 -3.72
N GLY A 92 2.91 -10.69 -4.33
CA GLY A 92 2.72 -11.22 -5.68
C GLY A 92 1.55 -12.21 -5.79
N TYR A 93 1.34 -13.06 -4.78
CA TYR A 93 0.17 -13.94 -4.69
C TYR A 93 -1.11 -13.15 -4.41
N ALA A 94 -1.06 -12.15 -3.53
CA ALA A 94 -2.19 -11.26 -3.26
C ALA A 94 -2.62 -10.49 -4.52
N GLY A 95 -1.68 -9.93 -5.30
CA GLY A 95 -2.00 -9.21 -6.53
C GLY A 95 -2.68 -10.08 -7.59
N LYS A 96 -2.27 -11.35 -7.75
CA LYS A 96 -2.92 -12.30 -8.66
C LYS A 96 -4.29 -12.73 -8.13
N ALA A 97 -4.42 -12.99 -6.83
CA ALA A 97 -5.69 -13.36 -6.22
C ALA A 97 -6.74 -12.23 -6.32
N VAL A 98 -6.34 -10.98 -6.07
CA VAL A 98 -7.21 -9.79 -6.17
C VAL A 98 -7.79 -9.64 -7.57
N LYS A 99 -7.01 -9.88 -8.63
CA LYS A 99 -7.50 -9.78 -10.02
C LYS A 99 -8.68 -10.72 -10.31
N TYR A 100 -8.72 -11.91 -9.68
CA TYR A 100 -9.81 -12.87 -9.87
C TYR A 100 -10.90 -12.78 -8.79
N LEU A 101 -10.56 -12.40 -7.55
CA LEU A 101 -11.51 -12.25 -6.44
C LEU A 101 -12.39 -11.01 -6.57
N VAL A 102 -11.87 -9.90 -7.08
CA VAL A 102 -12.63 -8.64 -7.23
C VAL A 102 -13.88 -8.82 -8.11
N PRO A 103 -13.82 -9.37 -9.34
CA PRO A 103 -15.03 -9.53 -10.15
C PRO A 103 -16.04 -10.50 -9.51
N VAL A 104 -15.57 -11.55 -8.83
CA VAL A 104 -16.45 -12.50 -8.11
C VAL A 104 -17.15 -11.83 -6.93
N ALA A 105 -16.43 -11.04 -6.14
CA ALA A 105 -16.99 -10.30 -5.02
C ALA A 105 -18.00 -9.24 -5.50
N VAL A 106 -17.70 -8.52 -6.59
CA VAL A 106 -18.62 -7.55 -7.19
C VAL A 106 -19.89 -8.25 -7.72
N ALA A 107 -19.74 -9.37 -8.41
CA ALA A 107 -20.89 -10.15 -8.89
C ALA A 107 -21.79 -10.62 -7.73
N LEU A 108 -21.19 -11.13 -6.65
CA LEU A 108 -21.92 -11.49 -5.42
C LEU A 108 -22.64 -10.30 -4.80
N MET A 109 -21.98 -9.14 -4.72
CA MET A 109 -22.57 -7.91 -4.21
C MET A 109 -23.81 -7.52 -5.01
N VAL A 110 -23.73 -7.55 -6.35
CA VAL A 110 -24.86 -7.23 -7.23
C VAL A 110 -26.01 -8.23 -7.06
N ILE A 111 -25.73 -9.53 -6.95
CA ILE A 111 -26.76 -10.54 -6.71
C ILE A 111 -27.49 -10.27 -5.38
N LEU A 112 -26.75 -9.96 -4.32
CA LEU A 112 -27.32 -9.72 -3.00
C LEU A 112 -28.05 -8.37 -2.88
N PHE A 113 -27.52 -7.30 -3.48
CA PHE A 113 -28.06 -5.94 -3.33
C PHE A 113 -29.00 -5.49 -4.44
N VAL A 114 -29.03 -6.16 -5.59
CA VAL A 114 -29.90 -5.77 -6.72
C VAL A 114 -30.92 -6.86 -6.99
N ILE A 115 -30.46 -8.07 -7.28
CA ILE A 115 -31.36 -9.17 -7.66
C ILE A 115 -32.25 -9.58 -6.48
N ARG A 116 -31.67 -9.73 -5.29
CA ARG A 116 -32.42 -10.13 -4.09
C ARG A 116 -33.53 -9.13 -3.72
N PRO A 117 -33.30 -7.79 -3.64
CA PRO A 117 -34.38 -6.85 -3.36
C PRO A 117 -35.42 -6.75 -4.48
N LEU A 118 -35.05 -6.92 -5.75
CA LEU A 118 -36.03 -6.98 -6.84
C LEU A 118 -36.96 -8.19 -6.70
N LEU A 119 -36.42 -9.36 -6.38
CA LEU A 119 -37.21 -10.56 -6.13
C LEU A 119 -38.08 -10.42 -4.88
N SER A 120 -37.56 -9.82 -3.80
CA SER A 120 -38.35 -9.60 -2.58
C SER A 120 -39.43 -8.55 -2.79
N THR A 121 -39.24 -7.55 -3.64
CA THR A 121 -40.27 -6.53 -3.94
C THR A 121 -41.39 -7.11 -4.79
N ILE A 122 -41.10 -8.07 -5.67
CA ILE A 122 -42.11 -8.79 -6.46
C ILE A 122 -42.88 -9.80 -5.60
N GLN A 123 -42.22 -10.48 -4.65
CA GLN A 123 -42.88 -11.40 -3.71
C GLN A 123 -43.63 -10.67 -2.58
N ALA A 124 -43.20 -9.45 -2.23
CA ALA A 124 -43.86 -8.59 -1.25
C ALA A 124 -44.96 -7.72 -1.89
N ARG A 125 -45.57 -8.13 -3.01
CA ARG A 125 -46.93 -7.70 -3.34
C ARG A 125 -47.87 -8.55 -2.49
N PRO A 126 -48.48 -8.00 -1.42
CA PRO A 126 -49.45 -8.74 -0.65
C PRO A 126 -50.60 -9.10 -1.60
N ALA A 127 -51.00 -10.37 -1.58
CA ALA A 127 -52.29 -10.77 -2.13
C ALA A 127 -53.38 -9.82 -1.59
N PRO A 128 -54.29 -9.33 -2.44
CA PRO A 128 -55.22 -8.28 -2.05
C PRO A 128 -56.14 -8.80 -0.96
N ALA A 129 -56.16 -8.11 0.19
CA ALA A 129 -57.18 -8.33 1.20
C ALA A 129 -58.56 -7.96 0.61
N PRO A 130 -59.60 -8.79 0.79
CA PRO A 130 -60.91 -8.53 0.25
C PRO A 130 -61.61 -7.47 1.11
N GLY A 131 -61.82 -6.28 0.55
CA GLY A 131 -62.67 -5.28 1.17
C GLY A 131 -62.20 -3.84 0.95
N ALA A 132 -62.51 -3.28 -0.22
CA ALA A 132 -62.70 -1.84 -0.36
C ALA A 132 -63.71 -1.59 -1.51
N PRO A 133 -64.73 -0.75 -1.30
CA PRO A 133 -65.64 -0.32 -2.36
C PRO A 133 -64.92 0.59 -3.35
N ALA A 134 -65.43 0.55 -4.58
CA ALA A 134 -64.95 1.25 -5.75
C ALA A 134 -64.86 2.78 -5.56
N GLY A 135 -63.75 3.34 -6.05
CA GLY A 135 -63.53 4.77 -6.16
C GLY A 135 -62.31 5.06 -7.03
N GLU A 136 -62.58 5.35 -8.30
CA GLU A 136 -61.73 6.06 -9.26
C GLU A 136 -60.52 5.33 -9.88
N LEU A 137 -60.81 4.69 -11.02
CA LEU A 137 -59.86 4.42 -12.10
C LEU A 137 -59.91 5.57 -13.12
N THR A 138 -58.91 6.44 -13.12
CA THR A 138 -58.40 7.20 -14.29
C THR A 138 -57.15 7.93 -13.79
N GLU A 139 -55.96 7.93 -14.38
CA GLU A 139 -55.57 7.77 -15.76
C GLU A 139 -54.04 7.55 -15.75
N GLY A 140 -53.60 6.32 -15.97
CA GLY A 140 -52.18 5.94 -15.98
C GLY A 140 -51.82 5.30 -17.31
N ALA A 141 -52.26 5.91 -18.42
CA ALA A 141 -51.99 5.43 -19.77
C ALA A 141 -52.02 6.57 -20.79
N ALA A 142 -51.01 7.44 -20.74
CA ALA A 142 -50.54 8.21 -21.89
C ALA A 142 -49.01 8.13 -21.86
N GLY A 143 -48.38 7.24 -22.61
CA GLY A 143 -48.48 7.23 -24.07
C GLY A 143 -47.31 8.05 -24.60
N MET A 144 -46.17 7.39 -24.74
CA MET A 144 -45.00 7.71 -25.58
C MET A 144 -45.11 9.03 -26.37
N VAL A 145 -44.82 10.17 -25.72
CA VAL A 145 -44.64 11.43 -26.46
C VAL A 145 -43.23 11.38 -27.05
N PRO A 146 -43.05 11.46 -28.39
CA PRO A 146 -41.72 11.41 -28.98
C PRO A 146 -40.89 12.55 -28.38
N ALA A 147 -39.66 12.26 -27.96
CA ALA A 147 -38.79 13.22 -27.26
C ALA A 147 -38.64 14.57 -28.02
N GLY A 148 -38.77 14.54 -29.36
CA GLY A 148 -38.78 15.74 -30.20
C GLY A 148 -39.98 16.67 -30.01
N ALA A 149 -41.17 16.16 -29.63
CA ALA A 149 -42.33 17.00 -29.36
C ALA A 149 -42.17 17.77 -28.03
N ARG A 150 -41.63 17.12 -26.99
CA ARG A 150 -41.32 17.76 -25.70
C ARG A 150 -40.25 18.84 -25.86
N LEU A 151 -39.21 18.58 -26.66
CA LEU A 151 -38.16 19.55 -26.93
C LEU A 151 -38.69 20.79 -27.66
N ARG A 152 -39.58 20.61 -28.65
CA ARG A 152 -40.22 21.73 -29.36
C ARG A 152 -41.07 22.59 -28.44
N GLU A 153 -41.84 21.97 -27.54
CA GLU A 153 -42.68 22.68 -26.58
C GLU A 153 -41.84 23.47 -25.57
N GLN A 154 -40.74 22.88 -25.09
CA GLN A 154 -39.80 23.53 -24.18
C GLN A 154 -39.05 24.70 -24.84
N VAL A 155 -38.73 24.60 -26.13
CA VAL A 155 -38.11 25.69 -26.91
C VAL A 155 -39.11 26.83 -27.14
N VAL A 156 -40.37 26.52 -27.46
CA VAL A 156 -41.42 27.54 -27.63
C VAL A 156 -41.69 28.29 -26.31
N GLU A 157 -41.68 27.58 -25.19
CA GLU A 157 -41.85 28.16 -23.86
C GLU A 157 -40.65 29.07 -23.50
N MET A 158 -39.43 28.64 -23.83
CA MET A 158 -38.21 29.42 -23.58
C MET A 158 -38.18 30.72 -24.40
N VAL A 159 -38.68 30.70 -25.64
CA VAL A 159 -38.82 31.89 -26.49
C VAL A 159 -39.84 32.88 -25.93
N LYS A 160 -40.95 32.39 -25.34
CA LYS A 160 -41.96 33.24 -24.69
C LYS A 160 -41.44 33.89 -23.42
N GLN A 161 -40.69 33.16 -22.60
CA GLN A 161 -40.24 33.65 -21.30
C GLN A 161 -39.02 34.59 -21.41
N ASN A 162 -38.07 34.28 -22.32
CA ASN A 162 -36.82 35.04 -22.44
C ASN A 162 -36.47 35.36 -23.92
N PRO A 163 -37.18 36.30 -24.57
CA PRO A 163 -36.95 36.64 -25.97
C PRO A 163 -35.54 37.21 -26.24
N ARG A 164 -34.92 37.86 -25.24
CA ARG A 164 -33.57 38.44 -25.37
C ARG A 164 -32.46 37.38 -25.48
N GLN A 165 -32.64 36.21 -24.84
CA GLN A 165 -31.65 35.13 -24.88
C GLN A 165 -31.74 34.37 -26.20
N ALA A 166 -32.96 34.12 -26.70
CA ALA A 166 -33.17 33.50 -28.00
C ALA A 166 -32.54 34.32 -29.14
N ALA A 167 -32.66 35.67 -29.08
CA ALA A 167 -32.06 36.57 -30.06
C ALA A 167 -30.52 36.56 -30.05
N MET A 168 -29.88 36.32 -28.90
CA MET A 168 -28.41 36.21 -28.83
C MET A 168 -27.92 34.95 -29.52
N ILE A 169 -28.59 33.82 -29.32
CA ILE A 169 -28.20 32.54 -29.93
C ILE A 169 -28.37 32.60 -31.45
N LEU A 170 -29.47 33.19 -31.94
CA LEU A 170 -29.68 33.43 -33.37
C LEU A 170 -28.61 34.33 -33.97
N ARG A 171 -28.11 35.32 -33.20
CA ARG A 171 -27.04 36.19 -33.65
C ARG A 171 -25.70 35.47 -33.77
N GLU A 172 -25.37 34.65 -32.78
CA GLU A 172 -24.13 33.84 -32.77
C GLU A 172 -24.05 32.95 -34.02
N TRP A 173 -25.15 32.27 -34.35
CA TRP A 173 -25.24 31.37 -35.51
C TRP A 173 -25.30 32.08 -36.86
N LEU A 174 -25.75 33.34 -36.90
CA LEU A 174 -25.80 34.12 -38.13
C LEU A 174 -24.47 34.88 -38.38
N SER A 175 -23.58 34.92 -37.39
CA SER A 175 -22.26 35.54 -37.49
C SER A 175 -21.12 34.58 -37.84
N GLU A 176 -21.43 33.32 -38.11
CA GLU A 176 -20.52 32.28 -38.61
C GLU A 176 -20.88 31.91 -40.06
#